data_AF-A0A3T0RSE2-F1
#
_entry.id   AF-A0A3T0RSE2-F1
#
_cell.length_a   1.000
_cell.length_b   1.000
_cell.length_c   1.000
_cell.angle_alpha   90.00
_cell.angle_beta   90.00
_cell.angle_gamma   90.00
#
_symmetry.space_group_name_H-M   'P 1'
#
loop_
_entity.id
_entity.type
_entity.pdbx_description
1 polymer ?
#
loop_
_entity_poly.entity_id
_entity_poly.type
_entity_poly.pdbx_seq_one_letter_code
_entity_poly.pdbx_strand_id
1 'polypeptide(L)'
;MKSAFLTSSVLLVSLALLSACGEQTTFAAAKEKAAKELLAKEVAVKSLSQDLRNGGTPGEVSLSGVLVKADGTLDSHITLDQRQGSSKENALLPALQNLITKADLKRPKNYQPLKDNTYINLGCDLKNDSRIEGLKQVESPLADVVNKIKVATLTADKIFICGEQIISEDYVTFKASEIYLQTAKISKKGNVAEVEFTSDIFAVEGENVLLSLGVDSELPGMLSAPRLKFEIYEKISGAGTLAIKAIGSSYKAQTVN
;
A
#
# COMPACT_ATOMS: atom_id res chain seq x y z
N MET A 1 29.48 -12.95 -76.84
CA MET A 1 29.21 -14.41 -76.91
C MET A 1 30.12 -15.12 -75.91
N LYS A 2 29.54 -15.94 -75.01
CA LYS A 2 30.16 -17.00 -74.18
C LYS A 2 31.19 -16.52 -73.11
N SER A 3 30.87 -16.63 -71.81
CA SER A 3 31.07 -17.80 -70.92
C SER A 3 32.39 -17.63 -70.13
N ALA A 4 32.58 -17.96 -68.86
CA ALA A 4 31.76 -18.43 -67.73
C ALA A 4 32.54 -18.07 -66.45
N PHE A 5 31.82 -17.85 -65.35
CA PHE A 5 32.41 -17.70 -64.02
C PHE A 5 32.47 -19.04 -63.28
N LEU A 6 33.50 -19.12 -62.44
CA LEU A 6 34.01 -20.21 -61.62
C LEU A 6 33.03 -20.80 -60.58
N THR A 7 33.19 -22.13 -60.36
CA THR A 7 33.36 -22.92 -59.10
C THR A 7 32.62 -22.51 -57.81
N SER A 8 32.31 -23.35 -56.83
CA SER A 8 32.18 -24.81 -56.59
C SER A 8 31.92 -24.93 -55.08
N SER A 9 31.02 -25.84 -54.67
CA SER A 9 30.88 -26.41 -53.29
C SER A 9 30.37 -25.46 -52.20
N VAL A 10 29.44 -25.82 -51.30
CA VAL A 10 29.52 -26.88 -50.29
C VAL A 10 28.11 -27.33 -49.83
N LEU A 11 27.90 -28.65 -49.91
CA LEU A 11 27.28 -29.60 -48.97
C LEU A 11 25.98 -29.32 -48.19
N LEU A 12 25.04 -30.26 -48.43
CA LEU A 12 23.90 -30.80 -47.69
C LEU A 12 23.81 -30.61 -46.16
N VAL A 13 22.56 -30.48 -45.66
CA VAL A 13 21.96 -31.46 -44.71
C VAL A 13 20.48 -31.67 -45.05
N SER A 14 20.07 -32.93 -45.14
CA SER A 14 18.72 -33.45 -45.38
C SER A 14 18.16 -34.08 -44.09
N LEU A 15 16.86 -33.88 -43.80
CA LEU A 15 15.91 -34.80 -43.10
C LEU A 15 14.58 -34.00 -42.91
N ALA A 16 13.47 -34.23 -43.63
CA ALA A 16 12.45 -35.29 -43.51
C ALA A 16 11.83 -35.34 -42.08
N LEU A 17 10.53 -35.31 -41.79
CA LEU A 17 9.31 -35.85 -42.41
C LEU A 17 8.04 -35.18 -41.79
N LEU A 18 6.95 -35.13 -42.58
CA LEU A 18 5.53 -35.39 -42.26
C LEU A 18 4.89 -34.89 -40.93
N SER A 19 3.84 -34.06 -41.07
CA SER A 19 2.43 -34.36 -40.73
C SER A 19 1.62 -33.07 -40.43
N ALA A 20 1.17 -32.39 -41.48
CA ALA A 20 0.32 -31.20 -41.38
C ALA A 20 -1.15 -31.58 -41.64
N CYS A 21 -1.89 -31.97 -40.61
CA CYS A 21 -3.36 -31.91 -40.56
C CYS A 21 -3.84 -32.29 -39.14
N GLY A 22 -3.91 -31.31 -38.23
CA GLY A 22 -4.48 -31.55 -36.89
C GLY A 22 -4.36 -30.39 -35.90
N GLU A 23 -3.36 -29.52 -36.03
CA GLU A 23 -3.02 -28.54 -34.98
C GLU A 23 -3.47 -27.09 -35.23
N GLN A 24 -4.06 -26.76 -36.40
CA GLN A 24 -4.42 -25.37 -36.70
C GLN A 24 -5.75 -24.91 -36.08
N THR A 25 -6.66 -25.81 -35.70
CA THR A 25 -7.98 -25.45 -35.14
C THR A 25 -7.94 -25.14 -33.63
N THR A 26 -7.02 -25.75 -32.88
CA THR A 26 -6.92 -25.55 -31.42
C THR A 26 -6.25 -24.23 -31.04
N PHE A 27 -5.28 -23.77 -31.84
CA PHE A 27 -4.60 -22.49 -31.62
C PHE A 27 -5.48 -21.26 -31.90
N ALA A 28 -6.37 -21.34 -32.90
CA ALA A 28 -7.31 -20.26 -33.20
C ALA A 28 -8.36 -20.10 -32.10
N ALA A 29 -8.93 -21.21 -31.61
CA ALA A 29 -9.89 -21.21 -30.51
C ALA A 29 -9.27 -20.74 -29.18
N ALA A 30 -8.01 -21.11 -28.89
CA ALA A 30 -7.28 -20.66 -27.70
C ALA A 30 -6.99 -19.14 -27.75
N LYS A 31 -6.63 -18.61 -28.93
CA LYS A 31 -6.43 -17.16 -29.13
C LYS A 31 -7.72 -16.38 -29.00
N GLU A 32 -8.84 -16.88 -29.51
CA GLU A 32 -10.15 -16.23 -29.39
C GLU A 32 -10.64 -16.22 -27.93
N LYS A 33 -10.45 -17.32 -27.18
CA LYS A 33 -10.76 -17.37 -25.75
C LYS A 33 -9.89 -16.40 -24.95
N ALA A 34 -8.58 -16.36 -25.20
CA ALA A 34 -7.67 -15.42 -24.53
C ALA A 34 -8.00 -13.96 -24.88
N ALA A 35 -8.36 -13.67 -26.14
CA ALA A 35 -8.79 -12.35 -26.56
C ALA A 35 -10.12 -11.94 -25.93
N LYS A 36 -11.09 -12.85 -25.80
CA LYS A 36 -12.37 -12.61 -25.09
C LYS A 36 -12.17 -12.42 -23.59
N GLU A 37 -11.26 -13.15 -22.96
CA GLU A 37 -10.88 -12.95 -21.55
C GLU A 37 -10.12 -11.63 -21.33
N LEU A 38 -9.27 -11.22 -22.27
CA LEU A 38 -8.61 -9.91 -22.27
C LEU A 38 -9.62 -8.78 -22.47
N LEU A 39 -10.55 -8.91 -23.44
CA LEU A 39 -11.62 -7.94 -23.66
C LEU A 39 -12.56 -7.85 -22.47
N ALA A 40 -12.91 -8.99 -21.85
CA ALA A 40 -13.73 -9.01 -20.64
C ALA A 40 -13.02 -8.32 -19.45
N LYS A 41 -11.70 -8.50 -19.32
CA LYS A 41 -10.88 -7.76 -18.35
C LYS A 41 -10.80 -6.28 -18.68
N GLU A 42 -10.67 -5.91 -19.96
CA GLU A 42 -10.65 -4.51 -20.40
C GLU A 42 -12.01 -3.81 -20.20
N VAL A 43 -13.11 -4.51 -20.45
CA VAL A 43 -14.48 -4.02 -20.21
C VAL A 43 -14.75 -3.91 -18.71
N ALA A 44 -14.31 -4.87 -17.89
CA ALA A 44 -14.38 -4.77 -16.43
C ALA A 44 -13.58 -3.54 -15.93
N VAL A 45 -12.35 -3.34 -16.42
CA VAL A 45 -11.51 -2.17 -16.08
C VAL A 45 -12.14 -0.87 -16.56
N LYS A 46 -12.76 -0.83 -17.75
CA LYS A 46 -13.47 0.36 -18.25
C LYS A 46 -14.74 0.67 -17.44
N SER A 47 -15.51 -0.34 -17.03
CA SER A 47 -16.68 -0.14 -16.17
C SER A 47 -16.30 0.37 -14.78
N LEU A 48 -15.26 -0.21 -14.15
CA LEU A 48 -14.66 0.32 -12.92
C LEU A 48 -14.18 1.78 -13.08
N SER A 49 -13.60 2.12 -14.24
CA SER A 49 -13.13 3.48 -14.54
C SER A 49 -14.23 4.50 -14.85
N GLN A 50 -15.46 4.06 -15.16
CA GLN A 50 -16.62 4.93 -15.33
C GLN A 50 -17.37 5.11 -14.01
N ASP A 51 -17.46 4.07 -13.18
CA ASP A 51 -18.06 4.14 -11.84
C ASP A 51 -17.23 4.98 -10.87
N LEU A 52 -15.90 4.95 -10.98
CA LEU A 52 -14.98 5.85 -10.26
C LEU A 52 -15.14 7.33 -10.63
N ARG A 53 -15.71 7.66 -11.80
CA ARG A 53 -15.86 9.06 -12.25
C ARG A 53 -17.03 9.79 -11.56
N ASN A 54 -17.94 9.07 -10.90
CA ASN A 54 -19.16 9.65 -10.31
C ASN A 54 -19.25 9.52 -8.78
N GLY A 55 -18.27 8.89 -8.12
CA GLY A 55 -18.32 8.58 -6.69
C GLY A 55 -17.07 8.98 -5.90
N GLY A 56 -17.19 8.90 -4.57
CA GLY A 56 -16.04 9.05 -3.67
C GLY A 56 -15.06 7.89 -3.83
N THR A 57 -13.77 8.15 -3.58
CA THR A 57 -12.74 7.10 -3.57
C THR A 57 -12.88 6.24 -2.31
N PRO A 58 -12.44 4.98 -2.30
CA PRO A 58 -12.31 4.20 -1.07
C PRO A 58 -11.18 4.77 -0.19
N GLY A 59 -11.27 4.57 1.12
CA GLY A 59 -10.09 4.66 1.98
C GLY A 59 -9.08 3.57 1.58
N GLU A 60 -7.79 3.83 1.70
CA GLU A 60 -6.75 2.88 1.27
C GLU A 60 -5.95 2.38 2.48
N VAL A 61 -5.89 1.05 2.67
CA VAL A 61 -5.07 0.40 3.71
C VAL A 61 -4.35 -0.78 3.09
N SER A 62 -3.06 -0.92 3.40
CA SER A 62 -2.27 -2.11 3.09
C SER A 62 -1.65 -2.65 4.37
N LEU A 63 -2.03 -3.86 4.77
CA LEU A 63 -1.49 -4.57 5.93
C LEU A 63 -0.68 -5.77 5.45
N SER A 64 0.52 -5.93 5.99
CA SER A 64 1.44 -6.98 5.56
C SER A 64 2.21 -7.59 6.72
N GLY A 65 2.72 -8.80 6.50
CA GLY A 65 3.50 -9.55 7.48
C GLY A 65 2.63 -10.07 8.63
N VAL A 66 3.12 -10.01 9.87
CA VAL A 66 2.47 -10.67 11.02
C VAL A 66 1.14 -10.06 11.45
N LEU A 67 0.74 -8.93 10.85
CA LEU A 67 -0.57 -8.32 11.07
C LEU A 67 -1.71 -9.11 10.40
N VAL A 68 -1.37 -9.95 9.41
CA VAL A 68 -2.32 -10.77 8.65
C VAL A 68 -1.90 -12.22 8.78
N LYS A 69 -2.77 -13.05 9.33
CA LYS A 69 -2.53 -14.49 9.48
C LYS A 69 -2.62 -15.20 8.14
N ALA A 70 -2.12 -16.44 8.08
CA ALA A 70 -2.13 -17.25 6.87
C ALA A 70 -3.54 -17.52 6.31
N ASP A 71 -4.57 -17.49 7.16
CA ASP A 71 -5.98 -17.62 6.77
C ASP A 71 -6.62 -16.31 6.27
N GLY A 72 -5.83 -15.23 6.21
CA GLY A 72 -6.28 -13.90 5.80
C GLY A 72 -6.98 -13.10 6.91
N THR A 73 -7.08 -13.63 8.12
CA THR A 73 -7.64 -12.90 9.27
C THR A 73 -6.61 -11.94 9.86
N LEU A 74 -7.08 -10.84 10.46
CA LEU A 74 -6.20 -9.89 11.13
C LEU A 74 -5.75 -10.44 12.49
N ASP A 75 -4.59 -9.96 12.93
CA ASP A 75 -4.17 -10.14 14.32
C ASP A 75 -5.22 -9.57 15.28
N SER A 76 -5.41 -10.22 16.44
CA SER A 76 -6.46 -9.87 17.41
C SER A 76 -6.32 -8.47 18.00
N HIS A 77 -5.12 -7.87 17.96
CA HIS A 77 -4.93 -6.51 18.41
C HIS A 77 -5.50 -5.48 17.41
N ILE A 78 -5.82 -5.87 16.17
CA ILE A 78 -6.18 -4.95 15.09
C ILE A 78 -7.67 -5.05 14.76
N THR A 79 -8.31 -3.90 14.66
CA THR A 79 -9.62 -3.74 14.01
C THR A 79 -9.49 -2.81 12.82
N LEU A 80 -10.16 -3.15 11.71
CA LEU A 80 -10.11 -2.39 10.46
C LEU A 80 -11.52 -1.90 10.09
N ASP A 81 -11.67 -0.60 9.90
CA ASP A 81 -12.86 0.07 9.39
C ASP A 81 -12.48 0.86 8.13
N GLN A 82 -12.71 0.25 6.97
CA GLN A 82 -12.45 0.85 5.67
C GLN A 82 -13.77 1.28 5.05
N ARG A 83 -13.91 2.58 4.75
CA ARG A 83 -15.14 3.17 4.20
C ARG A 83 -14.85 3.92 2.91
N GLN A 84 -15.84 3.91 2.04
CA GLN A 84 -15.86 4.77 0.87
C GLN A 84 -16.25 6.20 1.26
N GLY A 85 -15.72 7.19 0.55
CA GLY A 85 -16.23 8.56 0.59
C GLY A 85 -17.59 8.68 -0.10
N SER A 86 -18.34 9.73 0.22
CA SER A 86 -19.68 9.94 -0.32
C SER A 86 -19.66 10.24 -1.83
N SER A 87 -20.67 9.77 -2.56
CA SER A 87 -20.90 10.03 -3.99
C SER A 87 -22.07 11.01 -4.24
N LYS A 88 -22.17 11.55 -5.46
CA LYS A 88 -23.21 12.53 -5.87
C LYS A 88 -24.62 11.95 -5.81
N GLU A 89 -24.76 10.75 -6.34
CA GLU A 89 -25.93 9.91 -6.20
C GLU A 89 -25.62 9.01 -5.00
N ASN A 90 -26.53 8.79 -4.07
CA ASN A 90 -26.37 7.78 -2.99
C ASN A 90 -26.26 6.34 -3.54
N ALA A 91 -25.76 6.16 -4.75
CA ALA A 91 -25.36 4.92 -5.36
C ALA A 91 -24.27 4.29 -4.48
N LEU A 92 -24.68 3.26 -3.75
CA LEU A 92 -23.79 2.31 -3.11
C LEU A 92 -22.99 1.64 -4.23
N LEU A 93 -21.81 2.16 -4.53
CA LEU A 93 -20.84 1.41 -5.33
C LEU A 93 -20.49 0.13 -4.54
N PRO A 94 -20.31 -1.02 -5.23
CA PRO A 94 -19.99 -2.26 -4.55
C PRO A 94 -18.77 -2.03 -3.65
N ALA A 95 -18.95 -2.33 -2.36
CA ALA A 95 -17.89 -2.20 -1.37
C ALA A 95 -16.61 -2.82 -1.95
N LEU A 96 -15.57 -2.02 -2.13
CA LEU A 96 -14.27 -2.54 -2.55
C LEU A 96 -13.80 -3.49 -1.46
N GLN A 97 -14.07 -4.77 -1.68
CA GLN A 97 -13.72 -5.86 -0.80
C GLN A 97 -12.22 -5.88 -0.64
N ASN A 98 -11.78 -5.64 0.59
CA ASN A 98 -10.52 -6.08 1.17
C ASN A 98 -9.32 -6.06 0.21
N LEU A 99 -8.74 -4.90 -0.02
CA LEU A 99 -7.34 -4.82 -0.46
C LEU A 99 -6.41 -5.06 0.75
N ILE A 100 -6.61 -6.17 1.45
CA ILE A 100 -5.62 -6.69 2.39
C ILE A 100 -4.50 -7.28 1.53
N THR A 101 -3.53 -6.44 1.18
CA THR A 101 -2.44 -6.81 0.28
C THR A 101 -1.41 -7.67 1.00
N LYS A 102 -1.58 -8.99 0.85
CA LYS A 102 -0.57 -10.07 1.00
C LYS A 102 -0.13 -10.40 2.44
N ALA A 103 -0.59 -11.56 2.92
CA ALA A 103 -0.08 -12.24 4.12
C ALA A 103 1.42 -12.59 4.03
N ASP A 104 1.95 -12.79 2.81
CA ASP A 104 3.33 -13.22 2.58
C ASP A 104 4.22 -12.09 2.02
N LEU A 105 4.58 -11.10 2.85
CA LEU A 105 5.80 -10.34 2.58
C LEU A 105 6.99 -11.10 3.20
N LYS A 106 7.75 -11.78 2.34
CA LYS A 106 9.12 -12.11 2.69
C LYS A 106 9.86 -10.79 2.87
N ARG A 107 10.49 -10.63 4.04
CA ARG A 107 11.40 -9.51 4.35
C ARG A 107 12.26 -9.21 3.11
N PRO A 108 12.24 -7.98 2.57
CA PRO A 108 13.08 -7.63 1.42
C PRO A 108 14.53 -7.96 1.74
N LYS A 109 15.30 -8.50 0.78
CA LYS A 109 16.72 -8.84 1.01
C LYS A 109 17.56 -7.65 1.48
N ASN A 110 17.10 -6.43 1.20
CA ASN A 110 17.75 -5.17 1.57
C ASN A 110 17.11 -4.51 2.81
N TYR A 111 16.15 -5.16 3.46
CA TYR A 111 15.67 -4.72 4.77
C TYR A 111 16.74 -5.08 5.81
N GLN A 112 17.40 -4.06 6.33
CA GLN A 112 18.18 -4.17 7.55
C GLN A 112 17.46 -3.36 8.64
N PRO A 113 17.16 -3.97 9.80
CA PRO A 113 16.73 -3.22 10.96
C PRO A 113 17.76 -2.14 11.25
N LEU A 114 17.29 -0.94 11.56
CA LEU A 114 18.15 0.21 11.79
C LEU A 114 18.85 0.01 13.12
N LYS A 115 20.15 -0.31 13.08
CA LYS A 115 20.99 -0.54 14.26
C LYS A 115 21.61 0.76 14.81
N ASP A 116 21.01 1.90 14.49
CA ASP A 116 21.48 3.16 15.03
C ASP A 116 20.89 3.26 16.43
N ASN A 117 21.69 3.02 17.49
CA ASN A 117 21.32 3.06 18.92
C ASN A 117 20.62 4.38 19.31
N THR A 118 19.40 4.55 18.83
CA THR A 118 18.68 5.80 18.77
C THR A 118 17.22 5.55 18.96
N TYR A 119 16.53 6.53 19.51
CA TYR A 119 15.09 6.51 19.58
C TYR A 119 14.48 7.84 19.16
N ILE A 120 13.25 7.78 18.66
CA ILE A 120 12.41 8.95 18.44
C ILE A 120 11.24 8.84 19.41
N ASN A 121 10.99 9.92 20.15
CA ASN A 121 9.87 10.03 21.07
C ASN A 121 8.89 11.08 20.56
N LEU A 122 7.68 10.65 20.20
CA LEU A 122 6.57 11.49 19.77
C LEU A 122 5.52 11.52 20.88
N GLY A 123 5.73 12.40 21.85
CA GLY A 123 4.73 12.73 22.87
C GLY A 123 4.61 11.78 24.06
N CYS A 124 5.51 10.80 24.22
CA CYS A 124 5.52 9.89 25.37
C CYS A 124 6.34 10.46 26.54
N ASP A 125 5.93 10.17 27.77
CA ASP A 125 6.77 10.40 28.95
C ASP A 125 7.69 9.19 29.18
N LEU A 126 8.93 9.29 28.72
CA LEU A 126 9.90 8.19 28.74
C LEU A 126 11.02 8.39 29.77
N LYS A 127 10.89 9.34 30.71
CA LYS A 127 11.99 9.75 31.62
C LYS A 127 12.66 8.60 32.38
N ASN A 128 11.93 7.52 32.66
CA ASN A 128 12.42 6.34 33.38
C ASN A 128 12.11 5.03 32.64
N ASP A 129 11.90 5.09 31.32
CA ASP A 129 11.57 3.90 30.55
C ASP A 129 12.83 3.07 30.28
N SER A 130 12.89 1.84 30.78
CA SER A 130 14.04 0.96 30.57
C SER A 130 14.27 0.62 29.09
N ARG A 131 13.27 0.79 28.22
CA ARG A 131 13.40 0.51 26.78
C ARG A 131 14.27 1.52 26.05
N ILE A 132 14.50 2.70 26.62
CA ILE A 132 15.39 3.74 26.04
C ILE A 132 16.80 3.71 26.64
N GLU A 133 17.11 2.79 27.55
CA GLU A 133 18.42 2.68 28.16
C GLU A 133 19.51 2.44 27.10
N GLY A 134 20.56 3.28 27.11
CA GLY A 134 21.64 3.21 26.13
C GLY A 134 21.31 3.74 24.73
N LEU A 135 20.08 4.23 24.49
CA LEU A 135 19.68 4.84 23.22
C LEU A 135 19.80 6.36 23.27
N LYS A 136 20.20 6.97 22.15
CA LYS A 136 20.25 8.43 21.99
C LYS A 136 18.95 8.96 21.35
N GLN A 137 18.33 9.97 21.95
CA GLN A 137 17.18 10.61 21.30
C GLN A 137 17.61 11.34 20.03
N VAL A 138 16.87 11.16 18.94
CA VAL A 138 16.98 11.95 17.71
C VAL A 138 15.77 12.88 17.63
N GLU A 139 16.02 14.15 17.30
CA GLU A 139 14.93 15.12 17.11
C GLU A 139 14.13 14.76 15.86
N SER A 140 12.80 14.86 15.96
CA SER A 140 11.88 14.53 14.88
C SER A 140 11.83 15.68 13.86
N PRO A 141 12.06 15.43 12.56
CA PRO A 141 11.90 16.44 11.52
C PRO A 141 10.44 16.86 11.28
N LEU A 142 9.46 16.27 11.98
CA LEU A 142 8.04 16.61 11.82
C LEU A 142 7.71 18.08 12.19
N ALA A 143 8.61 18.79 12.87
CA ALA A 143 8.40 20.19 13.25
C ALA A 143 8.81 21.21 12.17
N ASP A 144 9.69 20.88 11.23
CA ASP A 144 10.35 21.87 10.36
C ASP A 144 10.35 21.47 8.88
N VAL A 145 9.28 21.80 8.13
CA VAL A 145 9.39 21.88 6.66
C VAL A 145 8.53 23.01 6.09
N VAL A 146 9.20 24.00 5.49
CA VAL A 146 8.61 25.12 4.75
C VAL A 146 8.68 24.81 3.25
N ASN A 147 7.52 24.79 2.58
CA ASN A 147 7.34 24.86 1.12
C ASN A 147 8.08 23.82 0.23
N LYS A 148 7.47 22.66 0.03
CA LYS A 148 7.46 21.74 -1.15
C LYS A 148 7.13 20.33 -0.63
N ILE A 149 6.41 19.52 -1.42
CA ILE A 149 5.90 18.15 -1.11
C ILE A 149 6.66 17.51 0.05
N LYS A 150 6.02 17.46 1.22
CA LYS A 150 6.70 17.12 2.47
C LYS A 150 6.74 15.60 2.62
N VAL A 151 7.89 15.02 2.28
CA VAL A 151 8.23 13.62 2.61
C VAL A 151 9.04 13.65 3.90
N ALA A 152 8.56 12.98 4.95
CA ALA A 152 9.30 12.76 6.18
C ALA A 152 9.59 11.26 6.33
N THR A 153 10.86 10.93 6.56
CA THR A 153 11.26 9.56 6.90
C THR A 153 11.90 9.58 8.27
N LEU A 154 11.21 9.01 9.25
CA LEU A 154 11.64 8.89 10.64
C LEU A 154 12.28 7.54 10.80
N THR A 155 13.56 7.54 11.15
CA THR A 155 14.44 6.37 11.14
C THR A 155 15.17 6.31 12.48
N ALA A 156 14.97 5.25 13.25
CA ALA A 156 15.62 5.01 14.55
C ALA A 156 15.63 3.51 14.88
N ASP A 157 16.32 3.08 15.94
CA ASP A 157 16.17 1.71 16.45
C ASP A 157 14.78 1.51 17.08
N LYS A 158 14.31 2.51 17.85
CA LYS A 158 12.97 2.51 18.46
C LYS A 158 12.20 3.80 18.19
N ILE A 159 10.92 3.69 17.88
CA ILE A 159 10.01 4.85 17.78
C ILE A 159 8.88 4.67 18.78
N PHE A 160 8.66 5.68 19.62
CA PHE A 160 7.57 5.74 20.60
C PHE A 160 6.57 6.81 20.19
N ILE A 161 5.28 6.48 20.15
CA ILE A 161 4.22 7.40 19.76
C ILE A 161 3.11 7.35 20.81
N CYS A 162 2.80 8.51 21.39
CA CYS A 162 1.75 8.68 22.39
C CYS A 162 0.89 9.91 22.09
N GLY A 163 -0.31 9.94 22.67
CA GLY A 163 -1.21 11.07 22.56
C GLY A 163 -1.68 11.32 21.13
N GLU A 164 -2.08 12.55 20.84
CA GLU A 164 -2.61 12.92 19.53
C GLU A 164 -1.50 13.43 18.60
N GLN A 165 -1.41 12.85 17.41
CA GLN A 165 -0.46 13.20 16.36
C GLN A 165 -1.25 13.54 15.09
N ILE A 166 -1.20 14.79 14.66
CA ILE A 166 -1.80 15.23 13.40
C ILE A 166 -0.68 15.33 12.37
N ILE A 167 -0.69 14.42 11.39
CA ILE A 167 0.32 14.39 10.33
C ILE A 167 -0.03 15.43 9.27
N SER A 168 0.83 16.43 9.11
CA SER A 168 0.63 17.51 8.15
C SER A 168 1.24 17.17 6.78
N GLU A 169 2.29 16.36 6.80
CA GLU A 169 3.11 15.95 5.66
C GLU A 169 2.34 15.06 4.69
N ASP A 170 2.70 15.10 3.41
CA ASP A 170 2.04 14.29 2.39
C ASP A 170 2.46 12.81 2.51
N TYR A 171 3.73 12.55 2.82
CA TYR A 171 4.24 11.18 2.98
C TYR A 171 5.06 11.10 4.27
N VAL A 172 4.65 10.25 5.19
CA VAL A 172 5.40 9.95 6.42
C VAL A 172 5.69 8.48 6.50
N THR A 173 6.96 8.13 6.59
CA THR A 173 7.40 6.76 6.85
C THR A 173 8.06 6.69 8.22
N PHE A 174 7.52 5.84 9.09
CA PHE A 174 8.13 5.42 10.35
C PHE A 174 8.85 4.11 10.12
N LYS A 175 10.17 4.13 10.21
CA LYS A 175 11.01 2.94 10.03
C LYS A 175 11.85 2.72 11.28
N ALA A 176 11.65 1.58 11.94
CA ALA A 176 12.41 1.22 13.13
C ALA A 176 12.55 -0.29 13.31
N SER A 177 13.46 -0.74 14.17
CA SER A 177 13.45 -2.13 14.64
C SER A 177 12.17 -2.38 15.43
N GLU A 178 11.80 -1.44 16.30
CA GLU A 178 10.60 -1.51 17.13
C GLU A 178 9.79 -0.21 17.07
N ILE A 179 8.48 -0.31 16.85
CA ILE A 179 7.54 0.83 16.95
C ILE A 179 6.57 0.55 18.09
N TYR A 180 6.44 1.50 19.02
CA TYR A 180 5.57 1.45 20.17
C TYR A 180 4.46 2.50 20.03
N LEU A 181 3.21 2.04 19.96
CA LEU A 181 2.03 2.89 20.07
C LEU A 181 1.46 2.76 21.49
N GLN A 182 1.42 3.85 22.25
CA GLN A 182 0.86 3.85 23.60
C GLN A 182 -0.24 4.91 23.71
N THR A 183 -1.50 4.46 23.69
CA THR A 183 -2.67 5.35 23.68
C THR A 183 -2.55 6.46 22.61
N ALA A 184 -2.04 6.10 21.44
CA ALA A 184 -1.76 7.00 20.32
C ALA A 184 -3.01 7.20 19.45
N LYS A 185 -3.24 8.45 19.03
CA LYS A 185 -4.24 8.84 18.04
C LYS A 185 -3.53 9.55 16.91
N ILE A 186 -3.22 8.83 15.84
CA ILE A 186 -2.56 9.40 14.67
C ILE A 186 -3.62 9.67 13.62
N SER A 187 -3.69 10.91 13.14
CA SER A 187 -4.65 11.29 12.11
C SER A 187 -3.98 11.98 10.93
N LYS A 188 -4.43 11.63 9.73
CA LYS A 188 -4.05 12.28 8.47
C LYS A 188 -5.31 12.60 7.68
N LYS A 189 -5.44 13.87 7.31
CA LYS A 189 -6.48 14.37 6.41
C LYS A 189 -5.82 14.99 5.19
N GLY A 190 -6.27 14.65 3.99
CA GLY A 190 -5.70 15.23 2.77
C GLY A 190 -6.08 14.51 1.48
N ASN A 191 -5.41 14.92 0.39
CA ASN A 191 -5.43 14.24 -0.90
C ASN A 191 -4.08 13.57 -1.12
N VAL A 192 -4.04 12.37 -1.71
CA VAL A 192 -2.82 11.71 -2.21
C VAL A 192 -1.65 11.81 -1.23
N ALA A 193 -1.73 11.03 -0.15
CA ALA A 193 -0.78 11.02 0.94
C ALA A 193 -0.56 9.59 1.48
N GLU A 194 0.53 9.32 2.18
CA GLU A 194 0.80 8.04 2.83
C GLU A 194 1.28 8.22 4.26
N VAL A 195 0.82 7.32 5.13
CA VAL A 195 1.49 7.04 6.40
C VAL A 195 1.91 5.58 6.39
N GLU A 196 3.21 5.33 6.43
CA GLU A 196 3.82 4.01 6.39
C GLU A 196 4.49 3.67 7.72
N PHE A 197 4.24 2.47 8.22
CA PHE A 197 4.92 1.88 9.37
C PHE A 197 5.66 0.63 8.92
N THR A 198 6.98 0.64 9.11
CA THR A 198 7.85 -0.48 8.77
C THR A 198 8.68 -0.85 9.99
N SER A 199 8.47 -2.04 10.55
CA SER A 199 9.26 -2.52 11.69
C SER A 199 9.32 -4.05 11.81
N ASP A 200 10.25 -4.55 12.62
CA ASP A 200 10.26 -5.95 12.99
C ASP A 200 9.22 -6.21 14.08
N ILE A 201 9.19 -5.35 15.09
CA ILE A 201 8.26 -5.42 16.21
C ILE A 201 7.32 -4.21 16.18
N PHE A 202 6.04 -4.48 16.35
CA PHE A 202 5.00 -3.47 16.51
C PHE A 202 4.29 -3.69 17.85
N ALA A 203 4.55 -2.82 18.82
CA ALA A 203 4.00 -2.92 20.16
C ALA A 203 2.81 -1.95 20.32
N VAL A 204 1.67 -2.48 20.73
CA VAL A 204 0.43 -1.72 20.96
C VAL A 204 0.03 -1.80 22.42
N GLU A 205 0.01 -0.66 23.08
CA GLU A 205 -0.34 -0.51 24.50
C GLU A 205 -1.51 0.46 24.64
N GLY A 206 -2.51 0.10 25.46
CA GLY A 206 -3.74 0.87 25.57
C GLY A 206 -4.57 0.87 24.27
N GLU A 207 -5.47 1.85 24.14
CA GLU A 207 -6.33 1.98 22.97
C GLU A 207 -5.72 2.96 21.96
N ASN A 208 -5.33 2.45 20.79
CA ASN A 208 -4.69 3.22 19.73
C ASN A 208 -5.64 3.38 18.53
N VAL A 209 -5.54 4.51 17.84
CA VAL A 209 -6.32 4.80 16.63
C VAL A 209 -5.42 5.39 15.56
N LEU A 210 -5.48 4.81 14.36
CA LEU A 210 -4.94 5.43 13.15
C LEU A 210 -6.09 5.79 12.22
N LEU A 211 -6.22 7.07 11.91
CA LEU A 211 -7.28 7.61 11.07
C LEU A 211 -6.69 8.24 9.80
N SER A 212 -7.08 7.71 8.66
CA SER A 212 -6.94 8.39 7.36
C SER A 212 -8.31 8.89 6.89
N LEU A 213 -8.37 10.15 6.49
CA LEU A 213 -9.56 10.79 5.96
C LEU A 213 -9.26 11.52 4.65
N GLY A 214 -9.86 11.06 3.56
CA GLY A 214 -9.91 11.79 2.30
C GLY A 214 -10.67 13.11 2.45
N VAL A 215 -10.26 14.14 1.70
CA VAL A 215 -11.00 15.41 1.68
C VAL A 215 -12.11 15.40 0.63
N ASP A 216 -13.05 16.31 0.79
CA ASP A 216 -14.08 16.52 -0.21
C ASP A 216 -13.46 17.12 -1.48
N SER A 217 -13.89 16.65 -2.65
CA SER A 217 -13.44 17.16 -3.94
C SER A 217 -14.61 17.53 -4.84
N GLU A 218 -14.47 18.64 -5.55
CA GLU A 218 -15.39 19.06 -6.62
C GLU A 218 -15.03 18.45 -7.97
N LEU A 219 -13.86 17.81 -8.07
CA LEU A 219 -13.39 17.16 -9.29
C LEU A 219 -13.91 15.72 -9.36
N PRO A 220 -14.60 15.32 -10.45
CA PRO A 220 -15.08 13.96 -10.60
C PRO A 220 -13.91 12.96 -10.64
N GLY A 221 -13.89 12.03 -9.67
CA GLY A 221 -13.13 10.78 -9.71
C GLY A 221 -11.61 10.83 -9.57
N MET A 222 -10.99 11.79 -8.87
CA MET A 222 -9.52 11.93 -8.96
C MET A 222 -8.68 11.96 -7.68
N LEU A 223 -9.23 12.18 -6.49
CA LEU A 223 -8.36 12.31 -5.31
C LEU A 223 -8.42 11.04 -4.46
N SER A 224 -7.41 10.18 -4.63
CA SER A 224 -7.16 9.06 -3.70
C SER A 224 -7.08 9.60 -2.28
N ALA A 225 -7.76 8.92 -1.36
CA ALA A 225 -7.63 9.20 0.06
C ALA A 225 -6.20 8.88 0.53
N PRO A 226 -5.76 9.42 1.68
CA PRO A 226 -4.46 9.04 2.22
C PRO A 226 -4.42 7.54 2.48
N ARG A 227 -3.32 6.90 2.10
CA ARG A 227 -3.10 5.47 2.29
C ARG A 227 -2.41 5.21 3.63
N LEU A 228 -2.86 4.18 4.34
CA LEU A 228 -2.19 3.66 5.53
C LEU A 228 -1.48 2.37 5.16
N LYS A 229 -0.17 2.31 5.33
CA LYS A 229 0.64 1.15 4.97
C LYS A 229 1.37 0.60 6.19
N PHE A 230 1.30 -0.72 6.37
CA PHE A 230 1.98 -1.42 7.45
C PHE A 230 2.76 -2.61 6.89
N GLU A 231 4.03 -2.67 7.26
CA GLU A 231 4.95 -3.76 6.96
C GLU A 231 5.62 -4.21 8.26
N ILE A 232 5.01 -5.16 8.96
CA ILE A 232 5.49 -5.65 10.26
C ILE A 232 5.99 -7.08 10.12
N TYR A 233 7.26 -7.33 10.39
CA TYR A 233 7.91 -8.57 9.95
C TYR A 233 7.93 -9.71 10.97
N GLU A 234 8.10 -9.44 12.27
CA GLU A 234 8.36 -10.50 13.26
C GLU A 234 7.26 -10.66 14.29
N LYS A 235 6.78 -9.56 14.89
CA LYS A 235 5.82 -9.66 16.00
C LYS A 235 4.95 -8.42 16.16
N ILE A 236 3.68 -8.64 16.46
CA ILE A 236 2.82 -7.67 17.16
C ILE A 236 2.68 -8.07 18.63
N SER A 237 2.77 -7.10 19.55
CA SER A 237 2.78 -7.37 20.99
C SER A 237 2.15 -6.25 21.81
N GLY A 238 2.01 -6.47 23.12
CA GLY A 238 1.44 -5.50 24.05
C GLY A 238 0.02 -5.88 24.47
N ALA A 239 -0.51 -5.22 25.49
CA ALA A 239 -1.85 -5.51 26.03
C ALA A 239 -2.93 -4.56 25.47
N GLY A 240 -2.63 -3.86 24.37
CA GLY A 240 -3.48 -2.84 23.78
C GLY A 240 -4.28 -3.30 22.56
N THR A 241 -4.92 -2.34 21.91
CA THR A 241 -5.60 -2.52 20.63
C THR A 241 -5.24 -1.38 19.68
N LEU A 242 -5.40 -1.64 18.39
CA LEU A 242 -5.25 -0.68 17.32
C LEU A 242 -6.50 -0.70 16.42
N ALA A 243 -7.23 0.41 16.38
CA ALA A 243 -8.26 0.66 15.40
C ALA A 243 -7.70 1.42 14.19
N ILE A 244 -7.73 0.81 13.02
CA ILE A 244 -7.35 1.41 11.75
C ILE A 244 -8.63 1.85 11.03
N LYS A 245 -8.78 3.15 10.83
CA LYS A 245 -9.93 3.77 10.17
C LYS A 245 -9.46 4.46 8.91
N ALA A 246 -9.89 3.98 7.74
CA ALA A 246 -9.56 4.60 6.46
C ALA A 246 -10.84 4.99 5.75
N ILE A 247 -11.09 6.29 5.68
CA ILE A 247 -12.28 6.87 5.09
C ILE A 247 -11.87 7.56 3.80
N GLY A 248 -12.51 7.15 2.72
CA GLY A 248 -12.26 7.66 1.38
C GLY A 248 -12.64 9.13 1.16
N SER A 249 -12.18 9.70 0.03
CA SER A 249 -12.50 11.09 -0.35
C SER A 249 -13.93 11.17 -0.87
N SER A 250 -14.70 12.17 -0.44
CA SER A 250 -16.06 12.38 -0.95
C SER A 250 -16.06 13.27 -2.19
N TYR A 251 -16.99 13.04 -3.09
CA TYR A 251 -17.28 13.96 -4.19
C TYR A 251 -18.42 14.91 -3.79
N LYS A 252 -18.18 16.23 -3.86
CA LYS A 252 -19.20 17.27 -3.64
C LYS A 252 -19.37 18.10 -4.90
N ALA A 253 -20.53 18.03 -5.55
CA ALA A 253 -20.83 18.95 -6.66
C ALA A 253 -21.05 20.36 -6.11
N GLN A 254 -20.51 21.38 -6.79
CA GLN A 254 -20.90 22.77 -6.53
C GLN A 254 -22.42 22.91 -6.73
N THR A 255 -23.13 23.37 -5.70
CA THR A 255 -24.41 24.04 -5.90
C THR A 255 -24.11 25.39 -6.54
N VAL A 256 -24.23 25.46 -7.86
CA VAL A 256 -24.27 26.74 -8.57
C VAL A 256 -25.58 27.42 -8.15
N ASN A 257 -25.47 28.45 -7.32
CA ASN A 257 -26.59 29.35 -7.00
C ASN A 257 -26.63 30.50 -8.02
#